data_AF-H8YW16-F1
#
_entry.id   AF-H8YW16-F1
#
_cell.length_a   1.000
_cell.length_b   1.000
_cell.length_c   1.000
_cell.angle_alpha   90.00
_cell.angle_beta   90.00
_cell.angle_gamma   90.00
#
_symmetry.space_group_name_H-M   'P 1'
#
loop_
_entity.id
_entity.type
_entity.pdbx_description
1 polymer ?
#
loop_
_entity_poly.entity_id
_entity_poly.type
_entity_poly.pdbx_seq_one_letter_code
_entity_poly.pdbx_strand_id
1 'polypeptide(L)' 'LGRPETRRIVLLLTDGKPNRMDETREILRLCSAAGLETVGLGIGVDVSGLFPVALRVDEVTALRTALFGAAERLLLAA' A
#
# COMPACT_ATOMS: atom_id res chain seq x y z
N LEU A 1 -19.17 -12.88 21.00
CA LEU A 1 -18.59 -13.73 19.93
C LEU A 1 -18.61 -12.90 18.65
N GLY A 2 -17.50 -12.26 18.28
CA GLY A 2 -17.43 -11.41 17.10
C GLY A 2 -17.13 -12.23 15.85
N ARG A 3 -17.87 -11.99 14.76
CA ARG A 3 -17.50 -12.48 13.43
C ARG A 3 -16.16 -11.83 13.05
N PRO A 4 -15.13 -12.59 12.63
CA PRO A 4 -13.89 -11.96 12.14
C PRO A 4 -14.25 -11.06 10.96
N GLU A 5 -13.96 -9.76 11.07
CA GLU A 5 -14.15 -8.85 9.96
C GLU A 5 -13.22 -9.26 8.81
N THR A 6 -13.77 -9.25 7.59
CA THR A 6 -12.95 -9.51 6.40
C THR A 6 -11.95 -8.38 6.23
N ARG A 7 -10.66 -8.69 6.34
CA ARG A 7 -9.56 -7.76 6.05
C ARG A 7 -9.69 -7.27 4.61
N ARG A 8 -9.63 -5.95 4.43
CA ARG A 8 -9.78 -5.27 3.12
C ARG A 8 -8.49 -4.50 2.84
N ILE A 9 -7.82 -4.85 1.74
CA ILE A 9 -6.50 -4.30 1.40
C ILE A 9 -6.59 -3.53 0.08
N VAL A 10 -6.03 -2.32 0.04
CA VAL A 10 -5.83 -1.52 -1.16
C VAL A 10 -4.35 -1.47 -1.47
N LEU A 11 -3.96 -2.07 -2.60
CA LEU A 11 -2.59 -2.07 -3.08
C LEU A 11 -2.43 -1.05 -4.21
N LEU A 12 -1.67 0.02 -3.96
CA LEU A 12 -1.32 1.03 -4.96
C LEU A 12 0.03 0.69 -5.59
N LEU A 13 0.09 0.67 -6.92
CA LEU A 13 1.32 0.63 -7.70
C LEU A 13 1.46 1.93 -8.49
N THR A 14 2.61 2.60 -8.42
CA THR A 14 2.84 3.84 -9.17
C THR A 14 4.32 4.08 -9.46
N ASP A 15 4.61 4.74 -10.57
CA ASP A 15 5.93 5.29 -10.94
C ASP A 15 6.03 6.81 -10.71
N GLY A 16 5.01 7.40 -10.08
CA GLY A 16 4.88 8.84 -9.92
C GLY A 16 4.62 9.28 -8.48
N LYS A 17 4.49 10.60 -8.32
CA LYS A 17 4.10 11.23 -7.05
C LYS A 17 2.78 11.97 -7.22
N PRO A 18 1.98 12.09 -6.15
CA PRO A 18 0.77 12.89 -6.23
C PRO A 18 1.08 14.36 -6.52
N ASN A 19 0.28 14.97 -7.40
CA ASN A 19 0.33 16.42 -7.64
C ASN A 19 -0.26 17.23 -6.47
N ARG A 20 -1.10 16.59 -5.65
CA ARG A 20 -1.80 17.22 -4.51
C ARG A 20 -1.62 16.35 -3.27
N MET A 21 -0.53 16.60 -2.55
CA MET A 21 -0.09 15.75 -1.43
C MET A 21 -1.09 15.73 -0.27
N ASP A 22 -1.66 16.87 0.09
CA ASP A 22 -2.56 16.95 1.26
C ASP A 22 -3.90 16.25 0.99
N GLU A 23 -4.44 16.38 -0.22
CA GLU A 23 -5.64 15.63 -0.65
C GLU A 23 -5.38 14.13 -0.69
N THR A 24 -4.20 13.71 -1.13
CA THR A 24 -3.82 12.29 -1.12
C THR A 24 -3.76 11.74 0.31
N ARG A 25 -3.17 12.49 1.25
CA ARG A 25 -3.14 12.11 2.66
C ARG A 25 -4.53 12.02 3.26
N GLU A 26 -5.43 12.93 2.90
CA GLU A 26 -6.81 12.90 3.37
C GLU A 26 -7.55 11.64 2.90
N ILE A 27 -7.40 11.26 1.62
CA ILE A 27 -7.96 10.00 1.12
C ILE A 27 -7.39 8.79 1.85
N LEU A 28 -6.08 8.73 2.08
CA LEU A 28 -5.44 7.61 2.79
C LEU A 28 -5.91 7.54 4.26
N ARG A 29 -6.11 8.69 4.90
CA ARG A 29 -6.70 8.79 6.25
C ARG A 29 -8.14 8.25 6.26
N LEU A 30 -8.95 8.58 5.26
CA LEU A 30 -10.31 8.06 5.11
C LEU A 30 -10.32 6.55 4.87
N CYS A 31 -9.38 6.02 4.06
CA CYS A 31 -9.21 4.58 3.89
C CYS A 31 -8.93 3.88 5.22
N SER A 32 -7.96 4.39 6.00
CA SER A 32 -7.64 3.85 7.32
C SER A 32 -8.84 3.89 8.27
N ALA A 33 -9.58 5.02 8.30
CA ALA A 33 -10.78 5.16 9.12
C ALA A 33 -11.92 4.20 8.71
N ALA A 34 -11.94 3.74 7.45
CA ALA A 34 -12.89 2.75 6.94
C ALA A 34 -12.44 1.30 7.15
N GLY A 35 -11.32 1.06 7.83
CA GLY A 35 -10.75 -0.27 8.04
C GLY A 35 -10.09 -0.86 6.78
N LEU A 36 -9.64 -0.01 5.86
CA LEU A 36 -8.86 -0.43 4.69
C LEU A 36 -7.36 -0.34 5.00
N GLU A 37 -6.65 -1.44 4.77
CA GLU A 37 -5.20 -1.50 4.85
C GLU A 37 -4.62 -1.02 3.51
N THR A 38 -3.93 0.12 3.49
CA THR A 38 -3.33 0.66 2.27
C THR A 38 -1.85 0.29 2.16
N VAL A 39 -1.43 -0.24 1.02
CA VAL A 39 -0.04 -0.63 0.74
C VAL A 39 0.43 0.08 -0.52
N GLY A 40 1.60 0.72 -0.47
CA GLY A 40 2.20 1.41 -1.61
C GLY A 40 3.37 0.65 -2.21
N LEU A 41 3.42 0.56 -3.53
CA LEU A 41 4.55 0.05 -4.29
C LEU A 41 4.97 1.09 -5.33
N GLY A 42 6.12 1.70 -5.09
CA GLY A 42 6.75 2.66 -6.00
C GLY A 42 7.64 1.95 -7.02
N ILE A 43 7.56 2.34 -8.29
CA ILE A 43 8.46 1.93 -9.37
C ILE A 43 9.37 3.12 -9.66
N GLY A 44 10.64 3.04 -9.27
CA GLY A 44 11.60 4.14 -9.35
C GLY A 44 11.32 5.32 -8.40
N VAL A 45 10.20 5.29 -7.66
CA VAL A 45 9.78 6.36 -6.74
C VAL A 45 9.62 5.87 -5.31
N ASP A 46 9.88 6.76 -4.36
CA ASP A 46 9.61 6.51 -2.94
C ASP A 46 8.21 6.98 -2.56
N VAL A 47 7.44 6.08 -1.95
CA VAL A 47 6.07 6.29 -1.46
C VAL A 47 5.95 6.06 0.06
N SER A 48 7.06 5.84 0.77
CA SER A 48 7.09 5.55 2.21
C SER A 48 6.49 6.65 3.08
N GLY A 49 6.49 7.91 2.60
CA GLY A 49 5.84 9.03 3.28
C GLY A 49 4.31 9.07 3.16
N LEU A 50 3.68 8.13 2.44
CA LEU A 50 2.24 8.06 2.22
C LEU A 50 1.62 6.77 2.79
N PHE A 51 2.30 5.64 2.68
CA PHE A 51 1.73 4.34 3.03
C PHE A 51 2.36 3.73 4.28
N PRO A 52 1.57 3.13 5.19
CA PRO A 52 2.09 2.45 6.37
C PRO A 52 2.95 1.23 6.01
N VAL A 53 2.62 0.55 4.91
CA VAL A 53 3.49 -0.44 4.27
C VAL A 53 3.85 0.09 2.89
N ALA A 54 5.13 0.34 2.68
CA ALA A 54 5.66 0.85 1.42
C ALA A 54 6.80 -0.01 0.91
N LEU A 55 6.75 -0.33 -0.37
CA LEU A 55 7.79 -1.04 -1.10
C LEU A 55 8.24 -0.18 -2.27
N ARG A 56 9.48 -0.40 -2.71
CA ARG A 56 10.02 0.20 -3.91
C ARG A 56 10.70 -0.89 -4.74
N VAL A 57 10.44 -0.85 -6.03
CA VAL A 57 11.23 -1.54 -7.05
C VAL A 57 11.83 -0.48 -7.96
N ASP A 58 13.01 -0.73 -8.52
CA ASP A 58 13.58 0.24 -9.47
C ASP A 58 12.94 0.10 -10.87
N GLU A 59 12.54 -1.11 -11.25
CA GLU A 59 11.99 -1.43 -12.57
C GLU A 59 10.75 -2.34 -12.48
N VAL A 60 9.86 -2.24 -13.47
CA VAL A 60 8.61 -3.02 -13.54
C VAL A 60 8.87 -4.54 -13.55
N THR A 61 10.00 -4.99 -14.07
CA THR A 61 10.35 -6.42 -14.12
C THR A 61 10.49 -7.05 -12.73
N ALA A 62 10.87 -6.25 -11.72
CA ALA A 62 10.97 -6.70 -10.33
C ALA A 62 9.62 -6.72 -9.59
N LEU A 63 8.55 -6.23 -10.23
CA LEU A 63 7.22 -6.10 -9.63
C LEU A 63 6.67 -7.44 -9.14
N ARG A 64 6.85 -8.52 -9.91
CA ARG A 64 6.36 -9.86 -9.54
C ARG A 64 6.89 -10.27 -8.17
N THR A 65 8.20 -10.21 -7.98
CA THR A 65 8.85 -10.60 -6.72
C THR A 65 8.39 -9.70 -5.57
N ALA A 66 8.31 -8.39 -5.81
CA ALA A 66 7.86 -7.43 -4.79
C ALA A 66 6.41 -7.66 -4.36
N LEU A 67 5.51 -8.02 -5.29
CA LEU A 67 4.11 -8.35 -4.99
C LEU A 67 3.99 -9.60 -4.12
N PHE A 68 4.75 -10.65 -4.42
CA PHE A 68 4.77 -11.85 -3.58
C PHE A 68 5.31 -11.56 -2.18
N GLY A 69 6.40 -10.78 -2.08
CA GLY A 69 6.93 -10.36 -0.78
C GLY A 69 5.95 -9.46 0.01
N ALA A 70 5.19 -8.60 -0.67
CA ALA A 70 4.14 -7.80 -0.06
C ALA A 70 3.03 -8.70 0.51
N ALA A 71 2.53 -9.63 -0.32
CA ALA A 71 1.49 -10.57 0.07
C ALA A 71 1.93 -11.44 1.26
N GLU A 72 3.17 -11.96 1.24
CA GLU A 72 3.72 -12.75 2.33
C GLU A 72 3.75 -11.96 3.65
N ARG A 73 4.24 -10.72 3.64
CA ARG A 73 4.25 -9.86 4.85
C ARG A 73 2.84 -9.55 5.36
N LEU A 74 1.88 -9.34 4.46
CA LEU A 74 0.48 -9.06 4.83
C LEU A 74 -0.24 -10.28 5.40
N LEU A 75 0.11 -11.48 4.93
CA LEU A 75 -0.42 -12.76 5.42
C LEU A 75 0.20 -13.17 6.76
N LEU A 76 1.49 -12.89 6.97
CA LEU A 76 2.22 -13.24 8.19
C LEU A 76 2.05 -12.24 9.34
N ALA A 77 1.62 -11.01 9.05
CA ALA A 77 1.30 -10.00 10.08
C ALA A 77 -0.07 -10.20 10.75
N ALA A 78 -0.75 -11.33 10.48
CA ALA A 78 -2.07 -11.69 10.99
C ALA A 78 -2.02 -12.49 12.29
#